data_AF-A0A8T5FE36-F1
#
_entry.id   AF-A0A8T5FE36-F1
#
_cell.length_a   1.000
_cell.length_b   1.000
_cell.length_c   1.000
_cell.angle_alpha   90.00
_cell.angle_beta   90.00
_cell.angle_gamma   90.00
#
_symmetry.space_group_name_H-M   'P 1'
#
loop_
_entity.id
_entity.type
_entity.pdbx_description
1 polymer ?
#
loop_
_entity_poly.entity_id
_entity_poly.type
_entity_poly.pdbx_seq_one_letter_code
_entity_poly.pdbx_strand_id
1 'polypeptide(L)'
;MNPMNDDYSNSKDTFHFYLKRDGWPLNDVVGYSPGIKLNCPKCDSEKISIFFKPGFIGKEQTPWCDLMDDGNFLLCNDYEIIKKSNYNPNWNCKNCYDGGVILKNIYGDLLKKFKEFEKNFTIHSEPVMFDENFNKISMKQIHELECNADGPVTMIAVTRHQHHVKNFPKYSHYIKSQLGINTVYYGLWPGVNRVEYDVLYVIDTVDHDTIQKHLNLHNCLNDGVSQRMALVISNDGTTKIIENNAESA
;
A
#
# COMPACT_ATOMS: atom_id res chain seq x y z
N MET A 1 0.74 37.74 -56.51
CA MET A 1 1.67 38.73 -55.95
C MET A 1 1.70 38.53 -54.45
N ASN A 2 2.85 38.14 -53.89
CA ASN A 2 3.15 38.47 -52.49
C ASN A 2 3.65 39.92 -52.46
N PRO A 3 3.46 40.61 -51.33
CA PRO A 3 4.64 40.89 -50.54
C PRO A 3 4.48 40.55 -49.04
N MET A 4 5.61 40.11 -48.49
CA MET A 4 5.95 39.99 -47.08
C MET A 4 6.02 41.37 -46.42
N ASN A 5 5.71 41.47 -45.12
CA ASN A 5 6.72 41.68 -44.07
C ASN A 5 6.05 41.83 -42.69
N ASP A 6 6.33 40.85 -41.84
CA ASP A 6 6.97 40.94 -40.52
C ASP A 6 6.59 42.10 -39.59
N ASP A 7 5.96 41.75 -38.47
CA ASP A 7 6.64 41.79 -37.17
C ASP A 7 5.75 41.15 -36.09
N TYR A 8 6.23 40.09 -35.45
CA TYR A 8 6.19 39.99 -34.00
C TYR A 8 7.20 38.94 -33.53
N SER A 9 8.23 39.47 -32.88
CA SER A 9 9.36 38.80 -32.27
C SER A 9 8.96 37.74 -31.23
N ASN A 10 9.70 36.62 -31.26
CA ASN A 10 10.14 35.83 -30.11
C ASN A 10 9.23 35.77 -28.86
N SER A 11 8.50 34.67 -28.73
CA SER A 11 8.58 33.88 -27.50
C SER A 11 8.69 32.41 -27.85
N LYS A 12 9.90 31.88 -27.69
CA LYS A 12 10.11 30.45 -27.43
C LYS A 12 9.24 30.09 -26.23
N ASP A 13 8.14 29.38 -26.44
CA ASP A 13 7.53 28.57 -25.39
C ASP A 13 6.86 27.37 -26.04
N THR A 14 7.68 26.34 -26.21
CA THR A 14 7.23 24.99 -26.55
C THR A 14 6.44 24.41 -25.39
N PHE A 15 5.17 24.07 -25.59
CA PHE A 15 4.52 22.98 -24.85
C PHE A 15 3.58 22.18 -25.75
N HIS A 16 4.02 20.98 -26.14
CA HIS A 16 3.13 19.98 -26.71
C HIS A 16 3.43 18.60 -26.11
N PHE A 17 2.50 18.12 -25.30
CA PHE A 17 2.33 16.69 -25.07
C PHE A 17 1.63 16.09 -26.28
N TYR A 18 2.23 15.09 -26.92
CA TYR A 18 1.51 14.29 -27.91
C TYR A 18 0.55 13.35 -27.19
N LEU A 19 -0.69 13.78 -27.00
CA LEU A 19 -1.82 12.88 -26.83
C LEU A 19 -2.11 12.25 -28.20
N LYS A 20 -2.39 10.95 -28.25
CA LYS A 20 -2.73 10.23 -29.49
C LYS A 20 -4.05 10.71 -30.12
N ARG A 21 -4.76 11.65 -29.48
CA ARG A 21 -5.99 12.35 -29.93
C ARG A 21 -6.05 13.75 -29.31
N ASP A 22 -6.67 14.69 -30.01
CA ASP A 22 -6.79 16.10 -29.61
C ASP A 22 -7.44 16.28 -28.23
N GLY A 23 -6.78 17.09 -27.40
CA GLY A 23 -7.21 17.80 -26.18
C GLY A 23 -8.30 17.19 -25.28
N TRP A 24 -7.93 16.81 -24.05
CA TRP A 24 -8.87 16.79 -22.92
C TRP A 24 -8.39 17.79 -21.86
N PRO A 25 -9.19 18.82 -21.50
CA PRO A 25 -8.79 19.79 -20.50
C PRO A 25 -8.67 19.11 -19.13
N LEU A 26 -7.60 19.42 -18.39
CA LEU A 26 -7.54 19.21 -16.94
C LEU A 26 -8.61 20.11 -16.32
N ASN A 27 -9.80 19.57 -16.09
CA ASN A 27 -10.80 20.21 -15.25
C ASN A 27 -10.59 19.79 -13.79
N ASP A 28 -11.19 20.55 -12.89
CA ASP A 28 -11.26 20.33 -11.45
C ASP A 28 -11.74 18.92 -11.05
N VAL A 29 -12.34 18.17 -11.98
CA VAL A 29 -12.84 16.80 -11.77
C VAL A 29 -11.71 15.75 -11.69
N VAL A 30 -10.53 16.00 -12.25
CA VAL A 30 -9.42 15.02 -12.32
C VAL A 30 -8.16 15.43 -11.57
N GLY A 31 -8.06 16.68 -11.11
CA GLY A 31 -6.92 17.21 -10.35
C GLY A 31 -6.97 16.82 -8.88
N TYR A 32 -5.80 16.58 -8.27
CA TYR A 32 -5.66 16.25 -6.86
C TYR A 32 -4.55 17.05 -6.18
N SER A 33 -4.81 17.49 -4.95
CA SER A 33 -3.82 18.18 -4.11
C SER A 33 -3.82 17.58 -2.69
N PRO A 34 -2.76 16.85 -2.30
CA PRO A 34 -2.68 16.21 -0.99
C PRO A 34 -2.35 17.17 0.17
N GLY A 35 -2.23 18.48 -0.09
CA GLY A 35 -1.85 19.45 0.94
C GLY A 35 -0.41 19.35 1.47
N ILE A 36 0.42 18.44 0.94
CA ILE A 36 1.84 18.32 1.28
C ILE A 36 2.74 19.08 0.30
N LYS A 37 3.86 19.61 0.80
CA LYS A 37 4.88 20.25 -0.05
C LYS A 37 5.56 19.21 -0.94
N LEU A 38 5.63 19.50 -2.23
CA LEU A 38 6.21 18.62 -3.24
C LEU A 38 7.12 19.39 -4.19
N ASN A 39 8.22 18.76 -4.59
CA ASN A 39 9.18 19.29 -5.56
C ASN A 39 9.37 18.29 -6.70
N CYS A 40 9.50 18.81 -7.92
CA CYS A 40 9.77 18.01 -9.11
C CYS A 40 11.12 17.26 -8.96
N PRO A 41 11.17 15.91 -9.02
CA PRO A 41 12.43 15.16 -8.93
C PRO A 41 13.44 15.47 -10.06
N LYS A 42 13.01 16.10 -11.16
CA LYS A 42 13.86 16.45 -12.29
C LYS A 42 14.46 17.86 -12.22
N CYS A 43 13.69 18.85 -11.75
CA CYS A 43 14.10 20.26 -11.79
C CYS A 43 13.83 21.04 -10.49
N ASP A 44 13.42 20.33 -9.43
CA ASP A 44 13.13 20.88 -8.10
C ASP A 44 12.02 21.95 -8.04
N SER A 45 11.25 22.12 -9.12
CA SER A 45 10.13 23.07 -9.14
C SER A 45 8.99 22.63 -8.21
N GLU A 46 8.44 23.58 -7.45
CA GLU A 46 7.22 23.42 -6.64
C GLU A 46 5.92 23.50 -7.48
N LYS A 47 6.02 23.81 -8.78
CA LYS A 47 4.86 23.95 -9.68
C LYS A 47 4.38 22.58 -10.18
N ILE A 48 3.79 21.83 -9.25
CA ILE A 48 3.32 20.45 -9.46
C ILE A 48 1.79 20.40 -9.56
N SER A 49 1.28 19.50 -10.41
CA SER A 49 -0.14 19.15 -10.44
C SER A 49 -0.30 17.64 -10.54
N ILE A 50 -0.97 17.01 -9.58
CA ILE A 50 -1.32 15.59 -9.62
C ILE A 50 -2.69 15.44 -10.26
N PHE A 51 -2.88 14.43 -11.10
CA PHE A 51 -4.16 14.15 -11.73
C PHE A 51 -4.35 12.66 -11.99
N PHE A 52 -5.61 12.23 -11.96
CA PHE A 52 -5.99 10.87 -12.31
C PHE A 52 -6.33 10.78 -13.79
N LYS A 53 -5.98 9.65 -14.43
CA LYS A 53 -6.35 9.42 -15.83
C LYS A 53 -7.88 9.29 -15.96
N PRO A 54 -8.50 9.87 -17.00
CA PRO A 54 -9.91 9.60 -17.29
C PRO A 54 -10.17 8.08 -17.42
N GLY A 55 -11.22 7.58 -16.77
CA GLY A 55 -11.50 6.15 -16.66
C GLY A 55 -10.89 5.48 -15.43
N PHE A 56 -10.10 6.21 -14.64
CA PHE A 56 -9.79 5.79 -13.28
C PHE A 56 -11.07 5.76 -12.45
N ILE A 57 -11.44 4.57 -11.99
CA ILE A 57 -12.72 4.36 -11.32
C ILE A 57 -12.65 5.05 -9.95
N GLY A 58 -13.67 5.82 -9.57
CA GLY A 58 -13.70 6.54 -8.28
C GLY A 58 -13.37 5.68 -7.06
N LYS A 59 -13.72 4.38 -7.09
CA LYS A 59 -13.37 3.39 -6.05
C LYS A 59 -11.86 3.18 -5.88
N GLU A 60 -11.06 3.40 -6.92
CA GLU A 60 -9.60 3.33 -6.88
C GLU A 60 -8.99 4.73 -6.67
N GLN A 61 -9.73 5.79 -7.00
CA GLN A 61 -9.36 7.18 -6.71
C GLN A 61 -9.27 7.45 -5.22
N THR A 62 -10.32 7.15 -4.45
CA THR A 62 -10.35 7.41 -3.01
C THR A 62 -9.17 6.75 -2.27
N PRO A 63 -8.87 5.45 -2.45
CA PRO A 63 -7.70 4.84 -1.80
C PRO A 63 -6.36 5.50 -2.16
N TRP A 64 -6.19 6.00 -3.38
CA TRP A 64 -4.97 6.73 -3.76
C TRP A 64 -4.92 8.12 -3.14
N CYS A 65 -6.05 8.82 -3.08
CA CYS A 65 -6.17 10.10 -2.38
C CYS A 65 -5.75 9.95 -0.93
N ASP A 66 -6.33 8.97 -0.22
CA ASP A 66 -6.01 8.73 1.19
C ASP A 66 -4.52 8.38 1.39
N LEU A 67 -3.96 7.49 0.55
CA LEU A 67 -2.52 7.17 0.58
C LEU A 67 -1.63 8.39 0.32
N MET A 68 -2.11 9.35 -0.49
CA MET A 68 -1.38 10.59 -0.75
C MET A 68 -1.51 11.59 0.41
N ASP A 69 -2.66 11.67 1.06
CA ASP A 69 -2.88 12.52 2.24
C ASP A 69 -2.03 12.03 3.43
N ASP A 70 -1.85 10.72 3.56
CA ASP A 70 -0.94 10.11 4.53
C ASP A 70 0.55 10.27 4.16
N GLY A 71 0.84 10.85 2.99
CA GLY A 71 2.19 11.05 2.50
C GLY A 71 2.90 9.75 2.07
N ASN A 72 2.18 8.67 1.78
CA ASN A 72 2.72 7.36 1.40
C ASN A 72 3.07 7.25 -0.10
N PHE A 73 3.49 8.35 -0.72
CA PHE A 73 3.82 8.41 -2.15
C PHE A 73 5.06 9.27 -2.44
N LEU A 74 5.59 9.13 -3.66
CA LEU A 74 6.67 9.93 -4.21
C LEU A 74 6.34 10.34 -5.64
N LEU A 75 6.84 11.52 -6.01
CA LEU A 75 6.94 11.90 -7.41
C LEU A 75 8.10 11.14 -8.04
N CYS A 76 7.85 10.47 -9.16
CA CYS A 76 8.84 9.74 -9.93
C CYS A 76 8.92 10.30 -11.36
N ASN A 77 10.12 10.34 -11.92
CA ASN A 77 10.40 10.71 -13.32
C ASN A 77 11.07 9.57 -14.11
N ASP A 78 11.14 8.36 -13.57
CA ASP A 78 11.64 7.16 -14.24
C ASP A 78 10.47 6.36 -14.84
N TYR A 79 10.39 6.36 -16.17
CA TYR A 79 9.32 5.71 -16.92
C TYR A 79 9.21 4.20 -16.64
N GLU A 80 10.32 3.49 -16.48
CA GLU A 80 10.30 2.04 -16.24
C GLU A 80 9.84 1.69 -14.83
N ILE A 81 10.13 2.55 -13.85
CA ILE A 81 9.60 2.41 -12.48
C ILE A 81 8.09 2.71 -12.48
N ILE A 82 7.67 3.83 -13.07
CA ILE A 82 6.25 4.23 -13.16
C ILE A 82 5.43 3.12 -13.82
N LYS A 83 5.96 2.52 -14.89
CA LYS A 83 5.32 1.42 -15.62
C LYS A 83 5.03 0.19 -14.76
N LYS A 84 5.86 -0.07 -13.75
CA LYS A 84 5.77 -1.24 -12.87
C LYS A 84 4.99 -0.99 -11.57
N SER A 85 4.77 0.27 -11.21
CA SER A 85 4.21 0.70 -9.91
C SER A 85 2.72 1.02 -9.94
N ASN A 86 2.01 0.58 -10.98
CA ASN A 86 0.57 0.79 -11.22
C ASN A 86 0.25 2.26 -11.61
N TYR A 87 -0.21 2.47 -12.85
CA TYR A 87 -0.21 3.73 -13.62
C TYR A 87 -1.19 4.84 -13.17
N ASN A 88 -1.68 4.75 -11.95
CA ASN A 88 -3.05 5.14 -11.65
C ASN A 88 -3.22 6.60 -11.18
N PRO A 89 -2.23 7.22 -10.50
CA PRO A 89 -2.05 8.67 -10.49
C PRO A 89 -0.85 9.09 -11.34
N ASN A 90 -1.04 10.12 -12.17
CA ASN A 90 0.05 10.79 -12.89
C ASN A 90 0.23 12.19 -12.31
N TRP A 91 1.38 12.80 -12.53
CA TRP A 91 1.57 14.19 -12.15
C TRP A 91 2.34 14.92 -13.23
N ASN A 92 2.20 16.24 -13.25
CA ASN A 92 2.86 17.09 -14.21
C ASN A 92 3.66 18.18 -13.49
N CYS A 93 4.92 18.34 -13.87
CA CYS A 93 5.72 19.52 -13.56
C CYS A 93 5.47 20.59 -14.63
N LYS A 94 5.06 21.80 -14.23
CA LYS A 94 4.92 22.93 -15.18
C LYS A 94 6.21 23.38 -15.87
N ASN A 95 7.36 22.80 -15.52
CA ASN A 95 8.65 23.07 -16.16
C ASN A 95 9.19 21.86 -16.95
N CYS A 96 8.79 20.63 -16.62
CA CYS A 96 9.41 19.41 -17.17
C CYS A 96 8.47 18.48 -17.93
N TYR A 97 7.15 18.61 -17.76
CA TYR A 97 6.16 17.95 -18.60
C TYR A 97 6.32 16.43 -18.64
N ASP A 98 6.75 15.82 -17.54
CA ASP A 98 6.92 14.38 -17.40
C ASP A 98 6.99 13.98 -15.92
N GLY A 99 6.28 12.91 -15.54
CA GLY A 99 6.17 12.44 -14.17
C GLY A 99 5.05 11.44 -13.90
N GLY A 100 5.29 10.48 -13.00
CA GLY A 100 4.28 9.55 -12.46
C GLY A 100 4.33 9.48 -10.95
N VAL A 101 3.19 9.20 -10.30
CA VAL A 101 3.14 9.02 -8.85
C VAL A 101 3.38 7.55 -8.55
N ILE A 102 4.29 7.27 -7.62
CA ILE A 102 4.53 5.93 -7.11
C ILE A 102 4.30 5.92 -5.60
N LEU A 103 3.91 4.77 -5.05
CA LEU A 103 3.88 4.61 -3.60
C LEU A 103 5.30 4.61 -3.05
N LYS A 104 5.51 5.19 -1.86
CA LYS A 104 6.79 5.07 -1.15
C LYS A 104 7.04 3.59 -0.92
N ASN A 105 8.16 3.08 -1.45
CA ASN A 105 8.62 1.74 -1.12
C ASN A 105 9.31 1.74 0.24
N ILE A 106 8.59 2.12 1.31
CA ILE A 106 9.09 2.02 2.69
C ILE A 106 9.38 0.56 3.07
N TYR A 107 8.69 -0.38 2.41
CA TYR A 107 8.85 -1.82 2.64
C TYR A 107 10.13 -2.42 2.04
N GLY A 108 10.98 -1.63 1.39
CA GLY A 108 12.26 -2.10 0.87
C GLY A 108 13.15 -2.68 1.96
N ASP A 109 13.17 -2.07 3.15
CA ASP A 109 13.96 -2.56 4.28
C ASP A 109 13.31 -3.75 4.98
N LEU A 110 11.97 -3.78 5.08
CA LEU A 110 11.24 -4.97 5.53
C LEU A 110 11.51 -6.18 4.61
N LEU A 111 11.50 -5.99 3.29
CA LEU A 111 11.76 -7.06 2.33
C LEU A 111 13.19 -7.62 2.48
N LYS A 112 14.18 -6.77 2.76
CA LYS A 112 15.55 -7.23 3.05
C LYS A 112 15.55 -8.12 4.30
N LYS A 113 14.89 -7.67 5.38
CA LYS A 113 14.74 -8.45 6.62
C LYS A 113 14.05 -9.79 6.37
N PHE A 114 12.91 -9.80 5.66
CA PHE A 114 12.22 -11.05 5.28
C PHE A 114 13.15 -12.02 4.53
N LYS A 115 13.88 -11.55 3.53
CA LYS A 115 14.84 -12.37 2.77
C LYS A 115 16.00 -12.89 3.62
N GLU A 116 16.41 -12.17 4.67
CA GLU A 116 17.44 -12.63 5.60
C GLU A 116 16.95 -13.79 6.46
N PHE A 117 15.73 -13.68 7.01
CA PHE A 117 15.13 -14.75 7.80
C PHE A 117 14.71 -15.95 6.94
N GLU A 118 14.20 -15.73 5.73
CA GLU A 118 13.74 -16.76 4.79
C GLU A 118 14.84 -17.79 4.45
N LYS A 119 16.12 -17.39 4.42
CA LYS A 119 17.24 -18.31 4.14
C LYS A 119 17.31 -19.50 5.08
N ASN A 120 16.82 -19.34 6.32
CA ASN A 120 16.85 -20.35 7.36
C ASN A 120 15.47 -20.92 7.68
N PHE A 121 14.44 -20.53 6.91
CA PHE A 121 13.08 -21.01 7.13
C PHE A 121 12.90 -22.44 6.63
N THR A 122 12.17 -23.22 7.42
CA THR A 122 11.68 -24.55 7.07
C THR A 122 10.17 -24.59 7.29
N ILE A 123 9.50 -25.64 6.82
CA ILE A 123 8.07 -25.85 7.10
C ILE A 123 7.75 -25.98 8.60
N HIS A 124 8.76 -26.15 9.45
CA HIS A 124 8.65 -26.27 10.91
C HIS A 124 9.16 -25.03 11.65
N SER A 125 9.55 -23.97 10.94
CA SER A 125 9.97 -22.74 11.59
C SER A 125 8.78 -22.10 12.32
N GLU A 126 9.07 -21.30 13.34
CA GLU A 126 8.08 -20.40 13.92
C GLU A 126 7.97 -19.14 13.05
N PRO A 127 6.81 -18.47 13.00
CA PRO A 127 6.69 -17.19 12.32
C PRO A 127 7.61 -16.12 12.91
N VAL A 128 8.05 -15.18 12.06
CA VAL A 128 8.82 -14.02 12.49
C VAL A 128 7.98 -12.76 12.30
N MET A 129 7.84 -11.99 13.38
CA MET A 129 6.99 -10.80 13.42
C MET A 129 7.82 -9.51 13.46
N PHE A 130 7.25 -8.46 12.87
CA PHE A 130 7.80 -7.12 12.87
C PHE A 130 6.73 -6.06 13.19
N ASP A 131 7.13 -5.01 13.90
CA ASP A 131 6.30 -3.84 14.19
C ASP A 131 6.18 -2.89 12.97
N GLU A 132 5.43 -1.79 13.13
CA GLU A 132 5.24 -0.77 12.09
C GLU A 132 6.54 -0.11 11.61
N ASN A 133 7.57 -0.11 12.45
CA ASN A 133 8.90 0.42 12.17
C ASN A 133 9.85 -0.67 11.64
N PHE A 134 9.31 -1.84 11.32
CA PHE A 134 10.03 -3.03 10.86
C PHE A 134 11.04 -3.59 11.87
N ASN A 135 10.92 -3.28 13.16
CA ASN A 135 11.72 -3.93 14.19
C ASN A 135 11.15 -5.31 14.49
N LYS A 136 12.03 -6.29 14.68
CA LYS A 136 11.59 -7.63 15.09
C LYS A 136 10.91 -7.53 16.45
N ILE A 137 9.74 -8.12 16.57
CA ILE A 137 8.94 -8.14 17.79
C ILE A 137 8.51 -9.58 18.12
N SER A 138 8.39 -9.92 19.39
CA SER A 138 7.90 -11.23 19.83
C SER A 138 6.38 -11.23 20.00
N MET A 139 5.74 -12.40 19.93
CA MET A 139 4.30 -12.54 20.21
C MET A 139 3.93 -12.03 21.60
N LYS A 140 4.79 -12.27 22.61
CA LYS A 140 4.62 -11.73 23.96
C LYS A 140 4.58 -10.19 23.98
N GLN A 141 5.50 -9.54 23.29
CA GLN A 141 5.51 -8.07 23.21
C GLN A 141 4.30 -7.53 22.46
N ILE A 142 3.80 -8.24 21.43
CA ILE A 142 2.56 -7.85 20.75
C ILE A 142 1.38 -7.96 21.72
N HIS A 143 1.28 -9.05 22.48
CA HIS A 143 0.26 -9.19 23.51
C HIS A 143 0.32 -8.05 24.54
N GLU A 144 1.50 -7.74 25.07
CA GLU A 144 1.71 -6.66 26.04
C GLU A 144 1.30 -5.28 25.51
N LEU A 145 1.38 -5.05 24.20
CA LEU A 145 1.01 -3.79 23.56
C LEU A 145 -0.49 -3.68 23.24
N GLU A 146 -1.15 -4.80 22.96
CA GLU A 146 -2.50 -4.83 22.37
C GLU A 146 -3.58 -5.30 23.36
N CYS A 147 -3.20 -5.90 24.48
CA CYS A 147 -4.14 -6.40 25.49
C CYS A 147 -4.61 -5.29 26.45
N ASN A 148 -5.93 -5.06 26.56
CA ASN A 148 -6.49 -4.08 27.50
C ASN A 148 -7.11 -4.68 28.76
N ALA A 149 -7.25 -6.02 28.84
CA ALA A 149 -8.08 -6.67 29.86
C ALA A 149 -7.51 -8.00 30.43
N ASP A 150 -6.18 -8.14 30.49
CA ASP A 150 -5.45 -9.30 31.02
C ASP A 150 -5.72 -10.66 30.33
N GLY A 151 -6.48 -10.68 29.24
CA GLY A 151 -6.84 -11.87 28.46
C GLY A 151 -5.97 -12.07 27.20
N PRO A 152 -6.11 -13.21 26.49
CA PRO A 152 -5.46 -13.40 25.20
C PRO A 152 -6.01 -12.43 24.14
N VAL A 153 -5.18 -12.08 23.16
CA VAL A 153 -5.57 -11.26 22.00
C VAL A 153 -5.55 -12.09 20.73
N THR A 154 -6.28 -11.69 19.69
CA THR A 154 -6.30 -12.40 18.41
C THR A 154 -5.65 -11.60 17.30
N MET A 155 -4.69 -12.21 16.62
CA MET A 155 -4.01 -11.66 15.45
C MET A 155 -4.59 -12.23 14.16
N ILE A 156 -4.80 -11.35 13.18
CA ILE A 156 -5.44 -11.67 11.90
C ILE A 156 -4.64 -11.05 10.75
N ALA A 157 -4.31 -11.86 9.75
CA ALA A 157 -3.71 -11.38 8.51
C ALA A 157 -4.78 -10.82 7.57
N VAL A 158 -4.50 -9.72 6.87
CA VAL A 158 -5.36 -9.22 5.77
C VAL A 158 -4.92 -9.70 4.40
N THR A 159 -3.66 -10.11 4.28
CA THR A 159 -3.04 -10.67 3.08
C THR A 159 -3.32 -12.16 2.95
N ARG A 160 -3.43 -12.67 1.72
CA ARG A 160 -3.54 -14.10 1.45
C ARG A 160 -2.56 -14.50 0.35
N HIS A 161 -1.76 -15.54 0.57
CA HIS A 161 -0.81 -16.06 -0.43
C HIS A 161 0.09 -14.99 -1.05
N GLN A 162 0.52 -14.03 -0.24
CA GLN A 162 1.32 -12.91 -0.69
C GLN A 162 2.81 -13.22 -0.50
N HIS A 163 3.62 -12.86 -1.51
CA HIS A 163 5.08 -13.10 -1.51
C HIS A 163 5.88 -11.82 -1.81
N HIS A 164 5.19 -10.71 -2.05
CA HIS A 164 5.80 -9.44 -2.41
C HIS A 164 5.18 -8.31 -1.61
N VAL A 165 6.02 -7.41 -1.10
CA VAL A 165 5.60 -6.28 -0.27
C VAL A 165 4.95 -5.14 -1.06
N LYS A 166 4.85 -5.24 -2.40
CA LYS A 166 4.33 -4.17 -3.28
C LYS A 166 2.93 -3.72 -2.93
N ASN A 167 2.08 -4.63 -2.46
CA ASN A 167 0.69 -4.35 -2.10
C ASN A 167 0.50 -4.06 -0.60
N PHE A 168 1.56 -4.11 0.21
CA PHE A 168 1.47 -3.82 1.65
C PHE A 168 0.91 -2.44 1.99
N PRO A 169 1.19 -1.35 1.23
CA PRO A 169 0.55 -0.07 1.49
C PRO A 169 -0.98 -0.14 1.41
N LYS A 170 -1.52 -0.86 0.41
CA LYS A 170 -2.97 -1.05 0.23
C LYS A 170 -3.60 -1.73 1.46
N TYR A 171 -2.93 -2.77 1.96
CA TYR A 171 -3.41 -3.54 3.11
C TYR A 171 -3.30 -2.74 4.42
N SER A 172 -2.20 -2.02 4.62
CA SER A 172 -2.00 -1.18 5.80
C SER A 172 -3.02 -0.03 5.83
N HIS A 173 -3.27 0.60 4.69
CA HIS A 173 -4.32 1.62 4.54
C HIS A 173 -5.69 1.07 4.90
N TYR A 174 -6.03 -0.12 4.39
CA TYR A 174 -7.29 -0.77 4.70
C TYR A 174 -7.48 -1.00 6.21
N ILE A 175 -6.45 -1.51 6.91
CA ILE A 175 -6.51 -1.72 8.36
C ILE A 175 -6.77 -0.39 9.09
N LYS A 176 -6.00 0.65 8.78
CA LYS A 176 -6.10 1.94 9.47
C LYS A 176 -7.41 2.66 9.18
N SER A 177 -7.76 2.76 7.92
CA SER A 177 -8.82 3.67 7.47
C SER A 177 -10.19 3.00 7.42
N GLN A 178 -10.26 1.70 7.15
CA GLN A 178 -11.54 0.98 7.02
C GLN A 178 -11.88 0.17 8.27
N LEU A 179 -10.90 -0.45 8.93
CA LEU A 179 -11.13 -1.16 10.20
C LEU A 179 -11.03 -0.23 11.42
N GLY A 180 -10.41 0.94 11.27
CA GLY A 180 -10.16 1.86 12.38
C GLY A 180 -9.09 1.36 13.35
N ILE A 181 -8.20 0.46 12.89
CA ILE A 181 -7.16 -0.15 13.72
C ILE A 181 -5.84 0.53 13.43
N ASN A 182 -5.28 1.20 14.43
CA ASN A 182 -4.14 2.09 14.21
C ASN A 182 -2.81 1.35 14.08
N THR A 183 -2.67 0.17 14.70
CA THR A 183 -1.43 -0.62 14.69
C THR A 183 -1.45 -1.65 13.59
N VAL A 184 -0.36 -1.73 12.82
CA VAL A 184 -0.12 -2.75 11.81
C VAL A 184 1.12 -3.57 12.17
N TYR A 185 1.05 -4.88 11.94
CA TYR A 185 2.18 -5.79 12.09
C TYR A 185 2.51 -6.45 10.76
N TYR A 186 3.73 -6.98 10.66
CA TYR A 186 4.16 -7.74 9.50
C TYR A 186 4.70 -9.09 9.90
N GLY A 187 4.34 -10.12 9.14
CA GLY A 187 4.66 -11.51 9.46
C GLY A 187 5.38 -12.21 8.32
N LEU A 188 6.32 -13.07 8.69
CA LEU A 188 6.98 -14.02 7.81
C LEU A 188 6.56 -15.43 8.21
N TRP A 189 5.82 -16.13 7.35
CA TRP A 189 5.20 -17.42 7.65
C TRP A 189 5.84 -18.57 6.88
N PRO A 190 6.05 -19.72 7.53
CA PRO A 190 6.50 -20.92 6.85
C PRO A 190 5.31 -21.56 6.15
N GLY A 191 5.32 -21.57 4.82
CA GLY A 191 4.38 -22.36 4.03
C GLY A 191 5.03 -23.65 3.54
N VAL A 192 4.20 -24.63 3.18
CA VAL A 192 4.62 -25.98 2.77
C VAL A 192 5.66 -25.97 1.65
N ASN A 193 5.54 -25.03 0.69
CA ASN A 193 6.44 -24.93 -0.47
C ASN A 193 7.04 -23.53 -0.68
N ARG A 194 6.66 -22.55 0.16
CA ARG A 194 7.01 -21.14 -0.01
C ARG A 194 6.78 -20.36 1.27
N VAL A 195 7.53 -19.30 1.48
CA VAL A 195 7.31 -18.38 2.60
C VAL A 195 6.24 -17.36 2.22
N GLU A 196 5.31 -17.10 3.13
CA GLU A 196 4.25 -16.10 2.96
C GLU A 196 4.59 -14.84 3.77
N TYR A 197 4.35 -13.67 3.17
CA TYR A 197 4.59 -12.37 3.78
C TYR A 197 3.23 -11.73 4.06
N ASP A 198 2.96 -11.46 5.33
CA ASP A 198 1.67 -10.94 5.75
C ASP A 198 1.69 -9.54 6.33
N VAL A 199 0.58 -8.83 6.13
CA VAL A 199 0.19 -7.63 6.87
C VAL A 199 -0.90 -8.04 7.84
N LEU A 200 -0.74 -7.72 9.12
CA LEU A 200 -1.58 -8.22 10.20
C LEU A 200 -2.04 -7.08 11.11
N TYR A 201 -3.12 -7.34 11.85
CA TYR A 201 -3.60 -6.51 12.93
C TYR A 201 -4.05 -7.39 14.10
N VAL A 202 -4.29 -6.77 15.25
CA VAL A 202 -4.75 -7.44 16.46
C VAL A 202 -6.13 -6.93 16.86
N ILE A 203 -6.96 -7.81 17.38
CA ILE A 203 -8.21 -7.51 18.06
C ILE A 203 -8.16 -8.08 19.48
N ASP A 204 -8.62 -7.30 20.46
CA ASP A 204 -8.62 -7.67 21.87
C ASP A 204 -9.86 -8.53 22.21
N THR A 205 -9.95 -9.69 21.57
CA THR A 205 -11.04 -10.65 21.78
C THR A 205 -10.60 -12.06 21.39
N VAL A 206 -11.22 -13.06 22.03
CA VAL A 206 -11.13 -14.48 21.67
C VAL A 206 -12.50 -15.05 21.27
N ASP A 207 -13.51 -14.18 21.11
CA ASP A 207 -14.85 -14.57 20.72
C ASP A 207 -14.84 -15.16 19.30
N HIS A 208 -15.25 -16.42 19.20
CA HIS A 208 -15.16 -17.19 17.97
C HIS A 208 -15.93 -16.53 16.82
N ASP A 209 -17.15 -16.06 17.07
CA ASP A 209 -18.00 -15.48 16.01
C ASP A 209 -17.43 -14.16 15.49
N THR A 210 -16.85 -13.35 16.37
CA THR A 210 -16.13 -12.13 16.01
C THR A 210 -14.91 -12.47 15.15
N ILE A 211 -14.12 -13.47 15.54
CA ILE A 211 -12.95 -13.90 14.78
C ILE A 211 -13.34 -14.39 13.38
N GLN A 212 -14.39 -15.22 13.27
CA GLN A 212 -14.89 -15.70 11.97
C GLN A 212 -15.35 -14.55 11.07
N LYS A 213 -16.00 -13.50 11.63
CA LYS A 213 -16.37 -12.31 10.86
C LYS A 213 -15.13 -11.61 10.30
N HIS A 214 -14.11 -11.41 11.12
CA HIS A 214 -12.87 -10.77 10.68
C HIS A 214 -12.12 -11.61 9.61
N LEU A 215 -12.05 -12.93 9.77
CA LEU A 215 -11.41 -13.83 8.78
C LEU A 215 -12.08 -13.77 7.39
N ASN A 216 -13.38 -13.51 7.34
CA ASN A 216 -14.16 -13.39 6.11
C ASN A 216 -14.31 -11.94 5.60
N LEU A 217 -13.89 -10.96 6.40
CA LEU A 217 -14.04 -9.54 6.07
C LEU A 217 -13.14 -9.11 4.90
N HIS A 218 -12.02 -9.81 4.71
CA HIS A 218 -10.96 -9.43 3.77
C HIS A 218 -11.12 -10.05 2.38
N ASN A 219 -12.18 -10.81 2.13
CA ASN A 219 -12.40 -11.55 0.89
C ASN A 219 -12.37 -10.63 -0.34
N CYS A 220 -12.96 -9.44 -0.24
CA CYS A 220 -12.99 -8.47 -1.34
C CYS A 220 -11.60 -7.93 -1.73
N LEU A 221 -10.63 -7.97 -0.80
CA LEU A 221 -9.26 -7.53 -1.06
C LEU A 221 -8.40 -8.64 -1.67
N ASN A 222 -8.80 -9.90 -1.46
CA ASN A 222 -8.09 -11.12 -1.83
C ASN A 222 -8.86 -11.94 -2.88
N ASP A 223 -9.51 -11.27 -3.83
CA ASP A 223 -10.20 -11.89 -4.97
C ASP A 223 -11.24 -12.97 -4.58
N GLY A 224 -11.95 -12.74 -3.47
CA GLY A 224 -12.98 -13.64 -2.94
C GLY A 224 -12.45 -14.70 -1.99
N VAL A 225 -11.13 -14.78 -1.76
CA VAL A 225 -10.51 -15.79 -0.90
C VAL A 225 -10.46 -15.30 0.54
N SER A 226 -11.02 -16.10 1.45
CA SER A 226 -10.96 -15.82 2.89
C SER A 226 -9.64 -16.21 3.52
N GLN A 227 -9.41 -15.67 4.72
CA GLN A 227 -8.28 -16.08 5.53
C GLN A 227 -8.50 -17.47 6.10
N ARG A 228 -7.44 -18.27 6.22
CA ARG A 228 -7.56 -19.64 6.73
C ARG A 228 -7.70 -19.71 8.23
N MET A 229 -7.06 -18.79 8.92
CA MET A 229 -6.87 -18.88 10.36
C MET A 229 -6.54 -17.54 11.01
N ALA A 230 -6.83 -17.45 12.29
CA ALA A 230 -6.35 -16.43 13.20
C ALA A 230 -5.42 -17.07 14.25
N LEU A 231 -4.57 -16.25 14.87
CA LEU A 231 -3.71 -16.66 15.97
C LEU A 231 -4.11 -15.98 17.25
N VAL A 232 -4.57 -16.77 18.21
CA VAL A 232 -4.77 -16.32 19.60
C VAL A 232 -3.41 -16.31 20.29
N ILE A 233 -3.03 -15.18 20.85
CA ILE A 233 -1.78 -14.95 21.55
C ILE A 233 -2.06 -14.83 23.04
N SER A 234 -1.48 -15.74 23.82
CA SER A 234 -1.54 -15.72 25.28
C SER A 234 -0.55 -14.70 25.88
N ASN A 235 -0.73 -14.38 27.15
CA ASN A 235 0.14 -13.46 27.91
C ASN A 235 1.62 -13.86 27.99
N ASP A 236 1.93 -15.15 27.89
CA ASP A 236 3.29 -15.67 27.84
C ASP A 236 3.89 -15.68 26.42
N GLY A 237 3.10 -15.27 25.42
CA GLY A 237 3.46 -15.27 24.01
C GLY A 237 3.23 -16.60 23.29
N THR A 238 2.69 -17.62 23.95
CA THR A 238 2.25 -18.85 23.28
C THR A 238 1.07 -18.57 22.37
N THR A 239 0.96 -19.35 21.28
CA THR A 239 -0.09 -19.14 20.29
C THR A 239 -0.96 -20.37 20.10
N LYS A 240 -2.23 -20.13 19.75
CA LYS A 240 -3.19 -21.14 19.35
C LYS A 240 -3.88 -20.72 18.06
N ILE A 241 -4.06 -21.66 17.14
CA ILE A 241 -4.76 -21.44 15.88
C ILE A 241 -6.27 -21.56 16.08
N ILE A 242 -7.03 -20.64 15.48
CA ILE A 242 -8.46 -20.77 15.21
C ILE A 242 -8.63 -20.79 13.69
N GLU A 243 -9.15 -21.89 13.16
CA GLU A 243 -9.39 -22.06 11.72
C GLU A 243 -10.67 -21.35 11.27
N ASN A 244 -10.71 -20.92 10.02
CA ASN A 244 -11.91 -20.36 9.40
C ASN A 244 -12.86 -21.48 9.00
N ASN A 245 -14.11 -21.37 9.43
CA ASN A 245 -15.17 -22.33 9.12
C ASN A 245 -15.49 -22.38 7.61
N ALA A 246 -15.24 -21.29 6.88
CA ALA A 246 -15.50 -21.22 5.44
C ALA A 246 -14.52 -22.05 4.59
N GLU A 247 -13.36 -22.44 5.13
CA GLU A 247 -12.38 -23.29 4.43
C GLU A 247 -12.51 -24.79 4.76
N SER A 248 -13.37 -25.16 5.71
CA SER A 248 -13.60 -26.55 6.13
C SER A 248 -14.87 -27.17 5.50
N ALA A 249 -15.47 -26.49 4.52
CA ALA A 249 -16.66 -26.91 3.77
C ALA A 249 -16.36 -27.29 2.32
#